data_AF-A0A7X7NQ91-F1
#
_entry.id   AF-A0A7X7NQ91-F1
#
_cell.length_a   1.000
_cell.length_b   1.000
_cell.length_c   1.000
_cell.angle_alpha   90.00
_cell.angle_beta   90.00
_cell.angle_gamma   90.00
#
_symmetry.space_group_name_H-M   'P 1'
#
loop_
_entity.id
_entity.type
_entity.pdbx_description
1 polymer ?
#
loop_
_entity_poly.entity_id
_entity_poly.type
_entity_poly.pdbx_seq_one_letter_code
_entity_poly.pdbx_strand_id
1 'polypeptide(L)'
;MVPGGVDTTVGDTLVAAVAEHWRPAVVTLADLDLIRAARRGGWKVDFGYRVWLAPEVGSIGPVATGADIAQLAGGTLIAVPDDWPAQQVVDVVGATLAMNGIDEIPR
;
A
#
# COMPACT_ATOMS: atom_id res chain seq x y z
N MET A 1 -11.52 12.96 15.36
CA MET A 1 -10.47 13.20 14.35
C MET A 1 -9.39 14.05 15.01
N VAL A 2 -8.14 13.59 15.01
CA VAL A 2 -7.01 14.36 15.57
C VAL A 2 -6.59 15.40 14.52
N PRO A 3 -6.38 16.68 14.88
CA PRO A 3 -5.88 17.68 13.94
C PRO A 3 -4.59 17.18 13.27
N GLY A 4 -4.56 17.20 11.92
CA GLY A 4 -3.44 16.67 11.14
C GLY A 4 -3.44 15.16 10.91
N GLY A 5 -4.48 14.44 11.35
CA GLY A 5 -4.67 13.03 11.01
C GLY A 5 -4.95 12.85 9.52
N VAL A 6 -4.29 11.87 8.91
CA VAL A 6 -4.55 11.43 7.53
C VAL A 6 -5.60 10.33 7.60
N ASP A 7 -6.80 10.60 7.09
CA ASP A 7 -7.83 9.58 6.89
C ASP A 7 -7.75 9.01 5.47
N THR A 8 -8.60 8.03 5.18
CA THR A 8 -8.70 7.38 3.86
C THR A 8 -8.76 8.37 2.71
N THR A 9 -9.60 9.42 2.81
CA THR A 9 -9.80 10.36 1.70
C THR A 9 -8.54 11.20 1.45
N VAL A 10 -7.93 11.68 2.54
CA VAL A 10 -6.68 12.46 2.44
C VAL A 10 -5.53 11.57 1.97
N GLY A 11 -5.44 10.33 2.48
CA GLY A 11 -4.42 9.36 2.12
C GLY A 11 -4.45 9.03 0.62
N ASP A 12 -5.64 8.70 0.09
CA ASP A 12 -5.81 8.40 -1.32
C ASP A 12 -5.50 9.60 -2.21
N THR A 13 -5.86 10.82 -1.77
CA THR A 13 -5.52 12.07 -2.46
C THR A 13 -4.01 12.28 -2.54
N LEU A 14 -3.28 12.05 -1.44
CA LEU A 14 -1.82 12.16 -1.40
C LEU A 14 -1.15 11.13 -2.31
N VAL A 15 -1.63 9.87 -2.25
CA VAL A 15 -1.13 8.79 -3.11
C VAL A 15 -1.34 9.12 -4.58
N ALA A 16 -2.53 9.59 -4.96
CA ALA A 16 -2.84 9.98 -6.33
C ALA A 16 -1.92 11.12 -6.81
N ALA A 17 -1.78 12.18 -6.02
CA ALA A 17 -0.91 13.29 -6.36
C ALA A 17 0.55 12.84 -6.56
N VAL A 18 1.04 11.93 -5.72
CA VAL A 18 2.40 11.40 -5.87
C VAL A 18 2.53 10.57 -7.15
N ALA A 19 1.57 9.66 -7.38
CA ALA A 19 1.55 8.79 -8.55
C ALA A 19 1.50 9.60 -9.87
N GLU A 20 0.66 10.62 -9.95
CA GLU A 20 0.47 11.42 -11.16
C GLU A 20 1.70 12.29 -11.49
N HIS A 21 2.30 12.91 -10.47
CA HIS A 21 3.35 13.89 -10.70
C HIS A 21 4.74 13.27 -10.84
N TRP A 22 5.06 12.26 -10.02
CA TRP A 22 6.36 11.61 -10.07
C TRP A 22 6.38 10.35 -10.92
N ARG A 23 5.23 9.70 -11.15
CA ARG A 23 5.12 8.42 -11.84
C ARG A 23 6.12 7.38 -11.29
N PRO A 24 6.13 7.14 -9.97
CA PRO A 24 6.99 6.11 -9.39
C PRO A 24 6.47 4.71 -9.76
N ALA A 25 7.27 3.68 -9.51
CA ALA A 25 6.80 2.29 -9.62
C ALA A 25 5.84 1.92 -8.47
N VAL A 26 6.08 2.47 -7.27
CA VAL A 26 5.32 2.18 -6.05
C VAL A 26 5.17 3.44 -5.21
N VAL A 27 4.01 3.60 -4.55
CA VAL A 27 3.80 4.58 -3.46
C VAL A 27 3.26 3.85 -2.24
N THR A 28 3.86 4.12 -1.08
CA THR A 28 3.45 3.52 0.20
C THR A 28 3.16 4.62 1.22
N LEU A 29 1.96 4.58 1.82
CA LEU A 29 1.61 5.43 2.96
C LEU A 29 1.69 4.61 4.25
N ALA A 30 2.63 4.94 5.13
CA ALA A 30 2.91 4.20 6.35
C ALA A 30 3.25 5.15 7.51
N ASP A 31 2.93 4.74 8.73
CA ASP A 31 3.43 5.36 9.95
C ASP A 31 4.71 4.67 10.46
N LEU A 32 5.28 5.20 11.54
CA LEU A 32 6.52 4.68 12.12
C LEU A 32 6.36 3.27 12.73
N ASP A 33 5.20 2.96 13.27
CA ASP A 33 4.96 1.67 13.92
C ASP A 33 4.81 0.57 12.87
N LEU A 34 4.18 0.87 11.73
CA LEU A 34 4.12 -0.01 10.57
C LEU A 34 5.50 -0.27 9.98
N ILE A 35 6.31 0.78 9.77
CA ILE A 35 7.68 0.64 9.26
C ILE A 35 8.53 -0.24 10.20
N ARG A 36 8.34 -0.14 11.51
CA ARG A 36 9.05 -0.98 12.49
C ARG A 36 8.62 -2.44 12.44
N ALA A 37 7.33 -2.71 12.24
CA ALA A 37 6.80 -4.07 12.09
C ALA A 37 7.30 -4.73 10.79
N ALA A 38 7.33 -3.97 9.69
CA ALA A 38 7.71 -4.41 8.35
C ALA A 38 9.16 -4.94 8.20
N ARG A 39 10.12 -4.40 8.96
CA ARG A 39 11.57 -4.64 8.80
C ARG A 39 12.03 -6.10 8.94
N ARG A 40 11.15 -7.03 9.29
CA ARG A 40 11.50 -8.44 9.59
C ARG A 40 11.38 -9.40 8.39
N GLY A 41 10.92 -8.93 7.23
CA GLY A 41 10.45 -9.82 6.14
C GLY A 41 11.30 -9.97 4.88
N GLY A 42 12.28 -9.09 4.60
CA GLY A 42 13.12 -9.20 3.39
C GLY A 42 12.44 -8.83 2.05
N TRP A 43 11.25 -8.25 2.08
CA TRP A 43 10.51 -7.80 0.89
C TRP A 43 11.13 -6.52 0.28
N LYS A 44 11.08 -6.36 -1.04
CA LYS A 44 11.53 -5.13 -1.73
C LYS A 44 10.43 -4.08 -1.91
N VAL A 45 9.18 -4.45 -1.68
CA VAL A 45 8.02 -3.54 -1.66
C VAL A 45 7.70 -3.23 -0.21
N ASP A 46 7.61 -1.94 0.12
CA ASP A 46 7.26 -1.48 1.46
C ASP A 46 5.76 -1.66 1.74
N PHE A 47 5.41 -2.05 2.96
CA PHE A 47 4.03 -2.21 3.44
C PHE A 47 3.45 -0.87 3.89
N GLY A 48 2.15 -0.65 3.61
CA GLY A 48 1.44 0.59 3.92
C GLY A 48 -0.03 0.37 4.18
N TYR A 49 -0.68 1.34 4.84
CA TYR A 49 -2.15 1.41 4.88
C TYR A 49 -2.73 1.64 3.48
N ARG A 50 -1.96 2.34 2.64
CA ARG A 50 -2.12 2.43 1.20
C ARG A 50 -0.85 1.97 0.52
N VAL A 51 -0.98 1.05 -0.44
CA VAL A 51 0.10 0.63 -1.33
C VAL A 51 -0.40 0.76 -2.76
N TRP A 52 0.13 1.71 -3.49
CA TRP A 52 -0.16 1.90 -4.91
C TRP A 52 0.95 1.33 -5.77
N LEU A 53 0.57 0.60 -6.81
CA LEU A 53 1.47 -0.05 -7.76
C LEU A 53 1.18 0.48 -9.17
N ALA A 54 2.24 0.89 -9.85
CA ALA A 54 2.17 1.24 -11.26
C ALA A 54 1.87 -0.02 -12.11
N PRO A 55 1.21 0.11 -13.27
CA PRO A 55 0.85 -1.03 -14.13
C PRO A 55 2.02 -1.95 -14.50
N GLU A 56 3.23 -1.38 -14.64
CA GLU A 56 4.46 -2.09 -14.97
C GLU A 56 4.98 -3.00 -13.84
N VAL A 57 4.60 -2.74 -12.57
CA VAL A 57 4.97 -3.59 -11.44
C VAL A 57 4.13 -4.86 -11.42
N GLY A 58 2.85 -4.74 -11.78
CA GLY A 58 1.93 -5.86 -11.87
C GLY A 58 0.48 -5.46 -11.65
N SER A 59 -0.42 -6.41 -11.87
CA SER A 59 -1.85 -6.25 -11.56
C SER A 59 -2.20 -7.03 -10.30
N ILE A 60 -2.98 -6.41 -9.42
CA ILE A 60 -3.55 -7.09 -8.24
C ILE A 60 -4.91 -7.65 -8.62
N GLY A 61 -5.09 -8.95 -8.44
CA GLY A 61 -6.36 -9.66 -8.60
C GLY A 61 -6.99 -9.91 -7.23
N PRO A 62 -6.81 -11.11 -6.65
CA PRO A 62 -7.36 -11.43 -5.34
C PRO A 62 -6.64 -10.64 -4.23
N VAL A 63 -7.42 -10.23 -3.23
CA VAL A 63 -6.93 -9.54 -2.03
C VAL A 63 -7.19 -10.39 -0.80
N ALA A 64 -6.32 -10.29 0.21
CA ALA A 64 -6.56 -10.90 1.50
C ALA A 64 -7.75 -10.23 2.21
N THR A 65 -8.46 -11.00 3.05
CA THR A 65 -9.67 -10.52 3.74
C THR A 65 -9.44 -9.22 4.48
N GLY A 66 -10.27 -8.22 4.18
CA GLY A 66 -10.26 -6.90 4.82
C GLY A 66 -9.31 -5.88 4.18
N ALA A 67 -8.59 -6.25 3.11
CA ALA A 67 -8.06 -5.29 2.16
C ALA A 67 -9.06 -5.04 1.02
N ASP A 68 -8.99 -3.84 0.46
CA ASP A 68 -9.70 -3.43 -0.75
C ASP A 68 -8.70 -3.06 -1.85
N ILE A 69 -9.15 -3.16 -3.11
CA ILE A 69 -8.43 -2.64 -4.27
C ILE A 69 -9.25 -1.64 -5.05
N ALA A 70 -8.59 -0.59 -5.52
CA ALA A 70 -9.18 0.42 -6.40
C ALA A 70 -8.20 0.82 -7.50
N GLN A 71 -8.74 1.19 -8.67
CA GLN A 71 -7.94 1.87 -9.69
C GLN A 71 -7.79 3.34 -9.30
N LEU A 72 -6.54 3.83 -9.27
CA LEU A 72 -6.22 5.19 -8.86
C LEU A 72 -5.03 5.68 -9.68
N ALA A 73 -5.08 6.91 -10.21
CA ALA A 73 -3.94 7.53 -10.92
C ALA A 73 -3.28 6.64 -12.00
N GLY A 74 -4.06 5.80 -12.69
CA GLY A 74 -3.57 4.88 -13.72
C GLY A 74 -2.86 3.63 -13.21
N GLY A 75 -2.83 3.38 -11.90
CA GLY A 75 -2.33 2.15 -11.27
C GLY A 75 -3.35 1.52 -10.33
N THR A 76 -2.90 0.56 -9.52
CA THR A 76 -3.76 -0.15 -8.56
C THR A 76 -3.38 0.22 -7.13
N LEU A 77 -4.34 0.72 -6.37
CA LEU A 77 -4.24 0.98 -4.95
C LEU A 77 -4.77 -0.22 -4.15
N ILE A 78 -3.95 -0.77 -3.26
CA ILE A 78 -4.37 -1.64 -2.16
C ILE A 78 -4.59 -0.74 -0.94
N ALA A 79 -5.76 -0.86 -0.30
CA ALA A 79 -6.09 -0.10 0.90
C ALA A 79 -6.56 -1.02 2.03
N VAL A 80 -6.21 -0.66 3.26
CA VAL A 80 -6.74 -1.27 4.49
C VAL A 80 -7.29 -0.17 5.43
N PRO A 81 -8.14 -0.50 6.41
CA PRO A 81 -8.66 0.47 7.36
C PRO A 81 -7.56 1.23 8.13
N ASP A 82 -7.79 2.52 8.36
CA ASP A 82 -6.80 3.44 8.96
C ASP A 82 -6.56 3.19 10.45
N ASP A 83 -7.49 2.49 11.12
CA ASP A 83 -7.46 2.21 12.55
C ASP A 83 -6.84 0.84 12.89
N TRP A 84 -6.37 0.12 11.88
CA TRP A 84 -5.80 -1.21 12.08
C TRP A 84 -4.44 -1.18 12.76
N PRO A 85 -4.16 -2.15 13.65
CA PRO A 85 -2.82 -2.32 14.21
C PRO A 85 -1.77 -2.59 13.12
N ALA A 86 -0.59 -2.00 13.27
CA ALA A 86 0.53 -2.15 12.34
C ALA A 86 0.82 -3.60 11.90
N GLN A 87 0.83 -4.55 12.84
CA GLN A 87 1.09 -5.95 12.49
C GLN A 87 0.00 -6.55 11.59
N GLN A 88 -1.26 -6.21 11.83
CA GLN A 88 -2.37 -6.67 10.99
C GLN A 88 -2.27 -6.13 9.57
N VAL A 89 -1.81 -4.88 9.40
CA VAL A 89 -1.52 -4.29 8.09
C VAL A 89 -0.39 -5.04 7.38
N VAL A 90 0.73 -5.32 8.07
CA VAL A 90 1.83 -6.11 7.50
C VAL A 90 1.34 -7.47 7.02
N ASP A 91 0.57 -8.18 7.86
CA ASP A 91 0.10 -9.53 7.56
C ASP A 91 -0.84 -9.54 6.34
N VAL A 92 -1.81 -8.61 6.28
CA VAL A 92 -2.82 -8.55 5.20
C VAL A 92 -2.23 -8.04 3.88
N VAL A 93 -1.42 -6.97 3.92
CA VAL A 93 -0.79 -6.43 2.72
C VAL A 93 0.26 -7.42 2.21
N GLY A 94 1.05 -8.02 3.09
CA GLY A 94 2.01 -9.06 2.72
C GLY A 94 1.34 -10.30 2.11
N ALA A 95 0.23 -10.78 2.69
CA ALA A 95 -0.55 -11.86 2.09
C ALA A 95 -1.09 -11.46 0.71
N THR A 96 -1.61 -10.24 0.56
CA THR A 96 -2.13 -9.73 -0.72
C THR A 96 -1.02 -9.69 -1.78
N LEU A 97 0.15 -9.13 -1.46
CA LEU A 97 1.28 -9.08 -2.39
C LEU A 97 1.78 -10.48 -2.75
N ALA A 98 1.89 -11.40 -1.77
CA ALA A 98 2.27 -12.80 -1.99
C ALA A 98 1.30 -13.54 -2.91
N MET A 99 0.00 -13.36 -2.71
CA MET A 99 -1.05 -13.97 -3.54
C MET A 99 -0.97 -13.54 -5.01
N ASN A 100 -0.37 -12.38 -5.28
CA ASN A 100 -0.22 -11.80 -6.61
C ASN A 100 1.22 -11.92 -7.15
N GLY A 101 2.13 -12.60 -6.43
CA GLY A 101 3.52 -12.76 -6.85
C GLY A 101 4.31 -11.45 -6.92
N ILE A 102 3.94 -10.46 -6.10
CA ILE A 102 4.59 -9.14 -6.06
C ILE A 102 5.55 -9.07 -4.86
N ASP A 103 6.72 -9.69 -4.96
CA ASP A 103 7.78 -9.62 -3.93
C ASP A 103 8.92 -8.67 -4.30
N GLU A 104 9.02 -8.31 -5.59
CA GLU A 104 10.04 -7.42 -6.14
C GLU A 104 9.47 -6.35 -7.09
N ILE A 105 10.13 -5.18 -7.12
CA ILE A 105 9.87 -4.15 -8.15
C ILE A 105 10.75 -4.48 -9.37
N PRO A 106 10.17 -4.61 -10.58
CA PRO A 106 10.95 -4.81 -11.81
C PRO A 106 12.00 -3.71 -12.01
N ARG A 107 13.22 -4.08 -12.44
CA ARG A 107 14.33 -3.16 -12.71
C ARG A 107 14.40 -2.75 -14.17
#